data_AF-A0A2D4G2C3-F1
#
_entry.id   AF-A0A2D4G2C3-F1
#
_cell.length_a   1.000
_cell.length_b   1.000
_cell.length_c   1.000
_cell.angle_alpha   90.00
_cell.angle_beta   90.00
_cell.angle_gamma   90.00
#
_symmetry.space_group_name_H-M   'P 1'
#
loop_
_entity.id
_entity.type
_entity.pdbx_description
1 polymer ?
#
loop_
_entity_poly.entity_id
_entity_poly.type
_entity_poly.pdbx_seq_one_letter_code
_entity_poly.pdbx_strand_id
1 'polypeptide(L)'
;MGNDYLFDKGQANFWAEKLTEVRQLSKHLLLLIPVTRVSSCEQRKLYQLARLASDQAQLVTQLLKELPPTPEFSQSVEFTKLAIQNERISLCLKILSLLEVGNGICKS
;
A
#
# COMPACT_ATOMS: atom_id res chain seq x y z
N MET A 1 -35.09 21.97 13.00
CA MET A 1 -33.75 21.77 13.60
C MET A 1 -32.97 20.93 12.59
N GLY A 2 -32.07 21.58 11.86
CA GLY A 2 -31.50 21.10 10.60
C GLY A 2 -30.52 19.94 10.77
N ASN A 3 -30.45 19.12 9.74
CA ASN A 3 -29.59 17.97 9.57
C ASN A 3 -28.14 18.42 9.29
N ASP A 4 -27.40 18.82 10.32
CA ASP A 4 -26.00 19.28 10.21
C ASP A 4 -24.97 18.12 10.18
N TYR A 5 -25.40 16.86 10.10
CA TYR A 5 -24.51 15.69 10.07
C TYR A 5 -24.40 15.02 8.69
N LEU A 6 -25.13 15.49 7.67
CA LEU A 6 -25.17 14.86 6.35
C LEU A 6 -23.87 15.06 5.53
N PHE A 7 -23.00 15.98 5.96
CA PHE A 7 -21.70 16.27 5.36
C PHE A 7 -20.57 16.19 6.39
N ASP A 8 -20.61 15.25 7.32
CA ASP A 8 -19.41 14.92 8.09
C ASP A 8 -18.37 14.30 7.14
N LYS A 9 -17.59 15.18 6.50
CA LYS A 9 -16.42 14.91 5.67
C LYS A 9 -15.26 14.35 6.52
N GLY A 10 -15.54 13.65 7.61
CA GLY A 10 -14.58 13.20 8.61
C GLY A 10 -13.57 12.19 8.04
N GLN A 11 -13.74 10.90 8.35
CA GLN A 11 -12.72 9.89 8.05
C GLN A 11 -12.49 9.64 6.55
N ALA A 12 -13.54 9.69 5.71
CA ALA A 12 -13.44 9.37 4.29
C ALA A 12 -12.49 10.31 3.50
N ASN A 13 -12.51 11.63 3.79
CA ASN A 13 -11.60 12.58 3.13
C ASN A 13 -10.15 12.38 3.58
N PHE A 14 -9.91 12.10 4.87
CA PHE A 14 -8.58 11.80 5.39
C PHE A 14 -7.99 10.55 4.73
N TRP A 15 -8.82 9.52 4.52
CA TRP A 15 -8.41 8.31 3.82
C TRP A 15 -8.06 8.55 2.35
N ALA A 16 -8.89 9.34 1.64
CA ALA A 16 -8.62 9.72 0.26
C ALA A 16 -7.34 10.54 0.11
N GLU A 17 -7.07 11.46 1.05
CA GLU A 17 -5.84 12.25 1.10
C GLU A 17 -4.61 11.35 1.30
N LYS A 18 -4.66 10.43 2.27
CA LYS A 18 -3.56 9.49 2.53
C LYS A 18 -3.27 8.57 1.35
N LEU A 19 -4.29 8.08 0.66
CA LEU A 19 -4.09 7.33 -0.59
C LEU A 19 -3.48 8.20 -1.69
N THR A 20 -3.92 9.45 -1.79
CA THR A 20 -3.38 10.39 -2.78
C THR A 20 -1.90 10.65 -2.54
N GLU A 21 -1.48 10.90 -1.29
CA GLU A 21 -0.07 11.04 -0.91
C GLU A 21 0.76 9.83 -1.34
N VAL A 22 0.30 8.62 -1.03
CA VAL A 22 1.01 7.37 -1.37
C VAL A 22 1.08 7.17 -2.89
N ARG A 23 0.00 7.46 -3.62
CA ARG A 23 -0.03 7.39 -5.09
C ARG A 23 0.93 8.40 -5.72
N GLN A 24 0.96 9.64 -5.25
CA GLN A 24 1.91 10.64 -5.76
C GLN A 24 3.36 10.27 -5.44
N LEU A 25 3.62 9.82 -4.21
CA LEU A 25 4.95 9.36 -3.81
C LEU A 25 5.40 8.19 -4.69
N SER A 26 4.56 7.17 -4.85
CA SER A 26 4.89 6.00 -5.69
C SER A 26 5.14 6.39 -7.14
N LYS A 27 4.35 7.32 -7.71
CA LYS A 27 4.58 7.86 -9.05
C LYS A 27 5.98 8.46 -9.19
N HIS A 28 6.42 9.26 -8.24
CA HIS A 28 7.74 9.87 -8.28
C HIS A 28 8.85 8.85 -8.03
N LEU A 29 8.68 7.95 -7.05
CA LEU A 29 9.66 6.89 -6.77
C LEU A 29 9.86 5.98 -7.98
N LEU A 30 8.79 5.59 -8.68
CA LEU A 30 8.87 4.74 -9.88
C LEU A 30 9.73 5.36 -10.99
N LEU A 31 9.77 6.70 -11.11
CA LEU A 31 10.63 7.39 -12.07
C LEU A 31 12.10 7.40 -11.65
N LEU A 32 12.38 7.32 -10.35
CA LEU A 32 13.74 7.32 -9.81
C LEU A 32 14.37 5.93 -9.78
N ILE A 33 13.57 4.86 -9.73
CA ILE A 33 14.09 3.48 -9.66
C ILE A 33 15.10 3.16 -10.77
N PRO A 34 14.86 3.47 -12.07
CA PRO A 34 15.80 3.11 -13.14
C PRO A 34 17.17 3.78 -13.05
N VAL A 35 17.25 4.93 -12.37
CA VAL A 35 18.49 5.71 -12.21
C VAL A 35 19.13 5.52 -10.83
N THR A 36 18.47 4.77 -9.94
CA THR A 36 18.96 4.49 -8.59
C THR A 36 19.87 3.27 -8.62
N ARG A 37 21.06 3.38 -8.03
CA ARG A 37 21.94 2.24 -7.79
C ARG A 37 21.82 1.82 -6.34
N VAL A 38 21.39 0.59 -6.11
CA VAL A 38 21.23 0.04 -4.75
C VAL A 38 22.52 -0.69 -4.39
N SER A 39 23.17 -0.31 -3.30
CA SER A 39 24.35 -1.02 -2.82
C SER A 39 23.99 -2.40 -2.27
N SER A 40 24.96 -3.32 -2.24
CA SER A 40 24.79 -4.66 -1.64
C SER A 40 24.39 -4.61 -0.15
N CYS A 41 24.82 -3.57 0.57
CA CYS A 41 24.45 -3.33 1.97
C CYS A 41 22.95 -2.98 2.12
N GLU A 42 22.40 -2.23 1.15
CA GLU A 42 20.99 -1.85 1.12
C GLU A 42 20.09 -3.01 0.68
N GLN A 43 20.61 -3.95 -0.10
CA GLN A 43 19.87 -5.15 -0.54
C GLN A 43 19.29 -5.95 0.63
N ARG A 44 20.05 -6.12 1.73
CA ARG A 44 19.55 -6.83 2.92
C ARG A 44 18.38 -6.10 3.56
N LYS A 45 18.43 -4.77 3.62
CA LYS A 45 17.34 -3.96 4.18
C LYS A 45 16.10 -4.01 3.27
N LEU A 46 16.29 -3.95 1.95
CA LEU A 46 15.20 -4.12 0.99
C LEU A 46 14.53 -5.49 1.12
N TYR A 47 15.32 -6.56 1.26
CA TYR A 47 14.78 -7.89 1.50
C TYR A 47 13.97 -7.98 2.81
N GLN A 48 14.45 -7.38 3.90
CA GLN A 48 13.71 -7.32 5.16
C GLN A 48 12.38 -6.57 5.00
N LEU A 49 12.40 -5.43 4.29
CA LEU A 49 11.19 -4.66 3.98
C LEU A 49 10.22 -5.45 3.10
N ALA A 50 10.73 -6.17 2.10
CA ALA A 50 9.92 -7.01 1.21
C ALA A 50 9.26 -8.15 1.98
N ARG A 51 9.98 -8.78 2.91
CA ARG A 51 9.40 -9.82 3.78
C ARG A 51 8.30 -9.25 4.67
N LEU A 52 8.55 -8.14 5.36
CA LEU A 52 7.54 -7.48 6.20
C LEU A 52 6.30 -7.07 5.41
N ALA A 53 6.48 -6.49 4.22
CA ALA A 53 5.38 -6.11 3.35
C ALA A 53 4.60 -7.34 2.85
N SER A 54 5.27 -8.46 2.58
CA SER A 54 4.64 -9.71 2.17
C SER A 54 3.82 -10.34 3.30
N ASP A 55 4.39 -10.40 4.51
CA ASP A 55 3.71 -10.90 5.71
C ASP A 55 2.43 -10.08 5.97
N GLN A 56 2.53 -8.75 5.85
CA GLN A 56 1.39 -7.86 6.00
C GLN A 56 0.35 -8.03 4.88
N ALA A 57 0.79 -8.25 3.63
CA ALA A 57 -0.12 -8.49 2.50
C ALA A 57 -0.95 -9.76 2.72
N GLN A 58 -0.32 -10.82 3.22
CA GLN A 58 -1.00 -12.08 3.54
C GLN A 58 -2.06 -11.87 4.62
N LEU A 59 -1.69 -11.19 5.71
CA LEU A 59 -2.62 -10.89 6.81
C LEU A 59 -3.81 -10.06 6.33
N VAL A 60 -3.58 -8.97 5.60
CA VAL A 60 -4.65 -8.10 5.10
C VAL A 60 -5.54 -8.85 4.10
N THR A 61 -4.95 -9.67 3.23
CA THR A 61 -5.71 -10.51 2.30
C THR A 61 -6.60 -11.51 3.02
N GLN A 62 -6.09 -12.12 4.10
CA GLN A 62 -6.88 -13.04 4.92
C GLN A 62 -8.05 -12.31 5.59
N LEU A 63 -7.79 -11.17 6.23
CA LEU A 63 -8.83 -10.36 6.87
C LEU A 63 -9.91 -9.90 5.89
N LEU A 64 -9.52 -9.51 4.67
CA LEU A 64 -10.49 -9.15 3.62
C LEU A 64 -11.36 -10.33 3.17
N LYS A 65 -10.83 -11.56 3.19
CA LYS A 65 -11.59 -12.78 2.86
C LYS A 65 -12.54 -13.22 3.97
N GLU A 66 -12.18 -12.93 5.22
CA GLU A 66 -13.01 -13.26 6.39
C GLU A 66 -14.16 -12.27 6.60
N LEU A 67 -14.11 -11.10 5.95
CA LEU A 67 -15.21 -10.14 6.00
C LEU A 67 -16.45 -10.71 5.27
N PRO A 68 -17.65 -10.53 5.85
CA PRO A 68 -18.88 -11.00 5.22
C PRO A 68 -19.06 -10.30 3.87
N PRO A 69 -19.60 -11.01 2.84
CA PRO A 69 -19.95 -10.42 1.55
C PRO A 69 -21.09 -9.42 1.80
N THR A 70 -20.72 -8.19 2.10
CA THR A 70 -21.66 -7.10 2.35
C THR A 70 -21.89 -6.38 1.03
N PRO A 71 -23.12 -5.92 0.75
CA PRO A 71 -23.40 -5.12 -0.44
C PRO A 71 -22.49 -3.89 -0.46
N GLU A 72 -22.10 -3.43 -1.65
CA GLU A 72 -21.06 -2.40 -1.89
C GLU A 72 -21.31 -1.07 -1.14
N PHE A 73 -22.55 -0.80 -0.76
CA PHE A 73 -22.98 0.38 0.00
C PHE A 73 -22.94 0.20 1.53
N SER A 74 -22.68 -1.02 2.01
CA SER A 74 -22.52 -1.38 3.42
C SER A 74 -21.05 -1.61 3.80
N GLN A 75 -20.10 -1.16 2.97
CA GLN A 75 -18.67 -1.25 3.28
C GLN A 75 -18.40 -0.59 4.63
N SER A 76 -18.05 -1.42 5.61
CA SER A 76 -17.74 -0.93 6.94
C SER A 76 -16.48 -0.06 6.89
N VAL A 77 -16.33 0.81 7.89
CA VAL A 77 -15.10 1.58 8.09
C VAL A 77 -13.88 0.63 8.15
N GLU A 78 -14.05 -0.58 8.69
CA GLU A 78 -13.02 -1.60 8.76
C GLU A 78 -12.65 -2.19 7.39
N PHE A 79 -13.64 -2.45 6.52
CA PHE A 79 -13.38 -2.84 5.13
C PHE A 79 -12.58 -1.76 4.40
N THR A 80 -13.01 -0.50 4.53
CA THR A 80 -12.34 0.65 3.89
C THR A 80 -10.89 0.78 4.35
N LYS A 81 -10.63 0.66 5.66
CA LYS A 81 -9.27 0.66 6.22
C LYS A 81 -8.42 -0.48 5.66
N LEU A 82 -8.95 -1.71 5.62
CA LEU A 82 -8.24 -2.87 5.10
C LEU A 82 -7.94 -2.75 3.61
N ALA A 83 -8.88 -2.26 2.81
CA ALA A 83 -8.68 -2.01 1.38
C ALA A 83 -7.57 -0.98 1.13
N ILE A 84 -7.53 0.10 1.92
CA ILE A 84 -6.46 1.12 1.86
C ILE A 84 -5.12 0.52 2.24
N GLN A 85 -5.06 -0.26 3.33
CA GLN A 85 -3.83 -0.94 3.72
C GLN A 85 -3.34 -1.87 2.60
N ASN A 86 -4.24 -2.63 1.99
CA ASN A 86 -3.93 -3.52 0.88
C ASN A 86 -3.32 -2.77 -0.30
N GLU A 87 -3.89 -1.62 -0.68
CA GLU A 87 -3.35 -0.80 -1.77
C GLU A 87 -1.94 -0.27 -1.45
N ARG A 88 -1.73 0.23 -0.23
CA ARG A 88 -0.42 0.73 0.22
C ARG A 88 0.65 -0.36 0.18
N ILE A 89 0.32 -1.55 0.69
CA ILE A 89 1.24 -2.69 0.72
C ILE A 89 1.55 -3.14 -0.71
N SER A 90 0.55 -3.18 -1.58
CA SER A 90 0.74 -3.54 -3.00
C SER A 90 1.70 -2.58 -3.72
N LEU A 91 1.56 -1.27 -3.49
CA LEU A 91 2.48 -0.27 -4.04
C LEU A 91 3.90 -0.43 -3.48
N CYS A 92 4.02 -0.70 -2.18
CA CYS A 92 5.30 -0.97 -1.53
C CYS A 92 6.02 -2.18 -2.15
N LEU A 93 5.32 -3.31 -2.28
CA LEU A 93 5.85 -4.52 -2.90
C LEU A 93 6.27 -4.30 -4.35
N LYS A 94 5.50 -3.52 -5.12
CA LYS A 94 5.86 -3.15 -6.49
C LYS A 94 7.15 -2.32 -6.55
N ILE A 95 7.32 -1.35 -5.65
CA ILE A 95 8.54 -0.55 -5.59
C ILE A 95 9.73 -1.42 -5.20
N LEU A 96 9.59 -2.25 -4.16
CA LEU A 96 10.64 -3.13 -3.67
C LEU A 96 11.08 -4.14 -4.73
N SER A 97 10.14 -4.77 -5.44
CA SER A 97 10.48 -5.71 -6.51
C SER A 97 11.22 -5.04 -7.67
N LEU A 98 10.86 -3.81 -8.03
CA LEU A 98 11.55 -3.06 -9.07
C LEU A 98 12.96 -2.62 -8.64
N LEU A 99 13.15 -2.27 -7.36
CA LEU A 99 14.48 -1.98 -6.80
C LEU A 99 15.37 -3.22 -6.75
N GLU A 100 14.81 -4.41 -6.51
CA GLU A 100 15.52 -5.68 -6.56
C GLU A 100 15.89 -6.09 -8.00
N VAL A 101 14.99 -5.90 -8.97
CA VAL A 101 15.20 -6.21 -10.39
C VAL A 101 16.18 -5.24 -11.05
N GLY A 102 16.11 -3.95 -10.71
CA GLY A 102 17.00 -2.91 -11.25
C GLY A 102 18.47 -3.05 -10.85
N ASN A 103 18.77 -3.88 -9.84
CA ASN A 103 20.13 -4.06 -9.35
C ASN A 103 20.94 -5.13 -10.10
N GLY A 104 20.36 -5.74 -11.13
CA GLY A 104 20.97 -6.84 -11.85
C GLY A 104 21.02 -8.09 -10.99
N ILE A 105 20.48 -9.19 -11.52
CA ILE A 105 20.76 -10.50 -10.96
C ILE A 105 22.27 -10.73 -11.11
N CYS A 106 23.05 -10.52 -10.05
CA CYS A 106 24.31 -11.23 -9.89
C CYS A 106 23.95 -12.71 -9.72
N LYS A 107 23.77 -13.41 -10.84
CA LYS A 107 23.78 -14.86 -10.86
C LYS A 107 25.19 -15.26 -10.42
N SER A 108 25.31 -15.74 -9.19
CA SER A 108 26.41 -16.62 -8.78
C SER A 108 26.23 -17.97 -9.44
#